data_AF-A0A921G264-F1
#
_entry.id   AF-A0A921G264-F1
#
_cell.length_a   1.000
_cell.length_b   1.000
_cell.length_c   1.000
_cell.angle_alpha   90.00
_cell.angle_beta   90.00
_cell.angle_gamma   90.00
#
_symmetry.space_group_name_H-M   'P 1'
#
loop_
_entity.id
_entity.type
_entity.pdbx_description
1 polymer ?
#
loop_
_entity_poly.entity_id
_entity_poly.type
_entity_poly.pdbx_seq_one_letter_code
_entity_poly.pdbx_strand_id
1 'polypeptide(L)' 'MDIVISGIQEKKNADGERNGWSSTAFETYDSCRTRNKIDIITMAKEGAKKYLKAYFLIVYSNDETVKKLEKLF' A
#
# COMPACT_ATOMS: atom_id res chain seq x y z
N MET A 1 6.82 -1.98 -15.58
CA MET A 1 7.19 -0.87 -14.69
C MET A 1 7.48 -1.50 -13.35
N ASP A 2 8.73 -1.47 -12.92
CA ASP A 2 9.14 -2.10 -11.65
C ASP A 2 8.87 -1.12 -10.51
N ILE A 3 7.77 -1.34 -9.79
CA ILE A 3 7.46 -0.58 -8.58
C ILE A 3 8.29 -1.18 -7.45
N VAL A 4 9.20 -0.36 -6.91
CA VAL A 4 10.02 -0.69 -5.73
C VAL A 4 9.41 -0.03 -4.51
N ILE A 5 9.26 -0.80 -3.44
CA ILE A 5 8.73 -0.36 -2.15
C ILE A 5 9.90 -0.24 -1.19
N SER A 6 10.08 0.93 -0.57
CA SER A 6 11.05 1.15 0.49
C SER A 6 10.38 1.13 1.87
N GLY A 7 11.04 0.53 2.85
CA GLY A 7 10.54 0.46 4.21
C GLY A 7 11.66 0.30 5.24
N ILE A 8 11.36 0.61 6.51
CA ILE A 8 12.27 0.35 7.61
C ILE A 8 12.09 -1.11 8.02
N GLN A 9 13.14 -1.91 7.89
CA GLN A 9 13.16 -3.29 8.33
C GLN A 9 14.11 -3.43 9.54
N GLU A 10 13.62 -4.04 10.61
CA GLU A 10 14.47 -4.39 11.76
C GLU A 10 15.52 -5.41 11.33
N LYS A 11 16.79 -5.12 11.63
CA LYS A 11 17.88 -6.04 11.31
C LYS A 11 17.90 -7.17 12.34
N LYS A 12 17.77 -8.40 11.87
CA LYS A 12 17.91 -9.62 12.68
C LYS A 12 19.32 -10.20 12.53
N ASN A 13 19.89 -10.76 13.59
CA ASN A 13 21.12 -11.56 13.52
C ASN A 13 20.83 -12.95 12.93
N ALA A 14 21.87 -13.78 12.77
CA ALA A 14 21.74 -15.15 12.25
C ALA A 14 20.80 -16.02 13.09
N ASP A 15 20.67 -15.71 14.38
CA ASP A 15 19.81 -16.38 15.35
C ASP A 15 18.37 -15.82 15.38
N GLY A 16 18.06 -14.83 14.54
CA GLY A 16 16.73 -14.22 14.42
C GLY A 16 16.42 -13.12 15.46
N GLU A 17 17.37 -12.79 16.33
CA GLU A 17 17.25 -11.76 17.37
C GLU A 17 17.45 -10.35 16.80
N ARG A 18 16.76 -9.38 17.40
CA ARG A 18 16.79 -7.98 16.99
C ARG A 18 18.11 -7.32 17.40
N ASN A 19 18.83 -6.75 16.43
CA ASN A 19 20.12 -6.08 16.64
C ASN A 19 19.96 -4.61 17.10
N GLY A 20 18.74 -4.09 17.30
CA GLY A 20 18.53 -2.67 17.66
C GLY A 20 18.86 -1.65 16.56
N TRP A 21 19.48 -2.07 15.46
CA TRP A 21 19.69 -1.28 14.25
C TRP A 21 18.59 -1.54 13.23
N SER A 22 18.05 -0.47 12.64
CA SER A 22 17.14 -0.55 11.50
C SER A 22 17.86 -0.15 10.21
N SER A 23 17.56 -0.83 9.10
CA SER A 23 18.04 -0.45 7.77
C SER A 23 16.89 -0.19 6.82
N THR A 24 17.08 0.70 5.86
CA THR A 24 16.16 0.82 4.71
C THR A 24 16.26 -0.44 3.87
N ALA A 25 15.15 -1.16 3.77
CA ALA A 25 15.00 -2.29 2.87
C ALA A 25 14.22 -1.87 1.63
N PHE A 26 14.56 -2.49 0.51
CA PHE A 26 13.83 -2.35 -0.74
C PHE A 26 13.27 -3.71 -1.13
N GLU A 27 12.00 -3.75 -1.52
CA GLU A 27 11.38 -4.94 -2.08
C GLU A 27 10.58 -4.60 -3.34
N THR A 28 10.35 -5.59 -4.19
CA THR A 28 9.46 -5.44 -5.34
C THR A 28 8.01 -5.37 -4.89
N TYR A 29 7.16 -4.71 -5.68
CA TYR A 29 5.72 -4.71 -5.45
C TYR A 29 5.16 -6.13 -5.29
N ASP A 30 5.58 -7.08 -6.12
CA ASP A 30 5.09 -8.47 -6.06
C ASP A 30 5.48 -9.19 -4.77
N SER A 31 6.71 -8.98 -4.29
CA SER A 31 7.17 -9.50 -2.99
C SER A 31 6.30 -8.96 -1.86
N CYS A 32 6.14 -7.63 -1.81
CA CYS A 32 5.35 -6.97 -0.78
C CYS A 32 3.89 -7.41 -0.81
N ARG A 33 3.29 -7.46 -2.01
CA ARG A 33 1.92 -7.90 -2.23
C ARG A 33 1.71 -9.31 -1.71
N THR A 34 2.57 -10.25 -2.10
CA THR A 34 2.47 -11.66 -1.70
C THR A 34 2.60 -11.81 -0.19
N ARG A 35 3.59 -11.13 0.40
CA ARG A 35 3.85 -11.14 1.84
C ARG A 35 2.66 -10.60 2.65
N ASN A 36 2.03 -9.53 2.17
CA ASN A 36 0.92 -8.86 2.86
C ASN A 36 -0.46 -9.37 2.42
N LYS A 37 -0.54 -10.40 1.56
CA LYS A 37 -1.80 -10.96 1.04
C LYS A 37 -2.71 -9.90 0.42
N ILE A 38 -2.11 -8.99 -0.36
CA ILE A 38 -2.85 -7.94 -1.06
C ILE A 38 -3.37 -8.50 -2.38
N ASP A 39 -4.69 -8.55 -2.53
CA ASP A 39 -5.32 -9.03 -3.76
C ASP A 39 -5.18 -8.03 -4.91
N ILE A 40 -5.04 -8.55 -6.13
CA ILE A 40 -5.08 -7.74 -7.35
C ILE A 40 -6.52 -7.71 -7.85
N ILE A 41 -6.99 -6.50 -8.12
CA ILE A 41 -8.25 -6.28 -8.81
C ILE A 41 -7.91 -5.78 -10.22
N THR A 42 -8.13 -6.63 -11.23
CA THR A 42 -7.95 -6.25 -12.63
C THR A 42 -9.20 -5.54 -13.13
N MET A 43 -9.08 -4.24 -13.39
CA MET A 43 -10.18 -3.41 -13.89
C MET A 43 -9.66 -2.26 -14.75
N ALA A 44 -10.52 -1.77 -15.65
CA ALA A 44 -10.22 -0.58 -16.43
C ALA A 44 -10.07 0.64 -15.50
N LYS A 45 -9.25 1.61 -15.92
CA LYS A 45 -8.97 2.83 -15.15
C LYS A 45 -10.24 3.51 -14.65
N GLU A 46 -11.27 3.66 -15.49
CA GLU A 46 -12.54 4.27 -15.07
C GLU A 46 -13.28 3.45 -14.01
N GLY A 47 -13.26 2.12 -14.12
CA GLY A 47 -13.82 1.22 -13.11
C GLY A 47 -13.10 1.35 -11.78
N ALA A 48 -11.76 1.45 -11.81
CA ALA A 48 -10.92 1.65 -10.62
C ALA A 48 -11.24 2.97 -9.90
N LYS A 49 -11.41 4.05 -10.65
CA LYS A 49 -11.81 5.35 -10.07
C LYS A 49 -13.15 5.27 -9.35
N LYS A 50 -14.16 4.66 -10.00
CA LYS A 50 -15.51 4.49 -9.41
C LYS A 50 -15.47 3.61 -8.17
N TYR A 51 -14.73 2.51 -8.22
CA TYR A 51 -14.54 1.60 -7.09
C TYR A 51 -13.93 2.31 -5.89
N LEU A 52 -12.80 3.01 -6.09
CA LEU A 52 -12.11 3.74 -5.04
C LEU A 52 -13.01 4.81 -4.42
N LYS A 53 -13.71 5.59 -5.25
CA LYS A 53 -14.63 6.63 -4.78
C LYS A 53 -15.75 6.03 -3.91
N ALA A 54 -16.37 4.95 -4.36
CA ALA A 54 -17.42 4.27 -3.60
C ALA A 54 -16.90 3.71 -2.28
N TYR A 55 -15.73 3.06 -2.29
CA TYR A 55 -15.09 2.54 -1.08
C TYR A 55 -14.82 3.65 -0.06
N PHE A 56 -14.21 4.76 -0.50
CA PHE A 56 -13.88 5.87 0.40
C PHE A 56 -15.13 6.58 0.95
N LEU A 57 -16.21 6.69 0.16
CA LEU A 57 -17.49 7.20 0.64
C LEU A 57 -18.08 6.32 1.76
N ILE A 58 -17.92 5.00 1.66
CA ILE A 58 -18.42 4.06 2.66
C ILE A 58 -17.56 4.10 3.92
N VAL A 59 -16.23 4.11 3.77
CA VAL A 59 -15.28 4.01 4.89
C VAL A 59 -15.09 5.34 5.62
N TYR A 60 -15.16 6.47 4.90
CA TYR A 60 -14.96 7.79 5.47
C TYR A 60 -16.24 8.61 5.38
N SER A 61 -16.86 8.87 6.53
CA SER A 61 -18.07 9.69 6.64
C SER A 61 -17.79 11.20 6.59
N ASN A 62 -16.52 11.62 6.48
CA ASN A 62 -16.15 13.03 6.48
C ASN A 62 -16.18 13.63 5.06
N ASP A 63 -17.16 14.52 4.83
CA ASP A 63 -17.40 15.23 3.57
C ASP A 63 -16.16 15.98 3.04
N GLU A 64 -15.35 16.57 3.91
CA GLU A 64 -14.13 17.28 3.48
C GLU A 64 -13.02 16.35 2.98
N THR A 65 -12.99 15.12 3.47
CA THR A 65 -12.00 14.11 3.04
C THR A 65 -12.41 13.54 1.68
N VAL A 66 -13.70 13.29 1.50
CA VAL A 66 -14.28 12.86 0.23
C VAL A 66 -14.08 13.93 -0.85
N LYS A 67 -14.35 15.21 -0.57
CA LYS A 67 -14.12 16.31 -1.52
C LYS A 67 -12.67 16.43 -1.99
N LYS A 68 -11.70 16.19 -1.09
CA LYS A 68 -10.27 16.18 -1.47
C LYS A 68 -9.93 14.98 -2.35
N LEU A 69 -10.50 13.82 -2.06
CA LEU A 69 -10.35 12.61 -2.86
C LEU A 69 -10.93 12.76 -4.27
N GLU A 70 -12.05 13.46 -4.43
CA GLU A 70 -12.62 13.75 -5.75
C GLU A 70 -11.67 14.54 -6.66
N LYS A 71 -10.81 15.40 -6.10
CA LYS A 71 -9.84 16.18 -6.89
C LYS A 71 -8.65 15.36 -7.40
N LEU A 72 -8.43 14.15 -6.87
CA LEU A 72 -7.34 13.26 -7.29
C LEU A 72 -7.68 12.44 -8.53
N PHE A 73 -8.95 12.44 -8.95
CA PHE A 73 -9.47 11.66 -10.06
C PHE A 73 -9.97 12.55 -11.20
#